data_AF-A0A959CC85-F1
#
_entry.id   AF-A0A959CC85-F1
#
_cell.length_a   1.000
_cell.length_b   1.000
_cell.length_c   1.000
_cell.angle_alpha   90.00
_cell.angle_beta   90.00
_cell.angle_gamma   90.00
#
_symmetry.space_group_name_H-M   'P 1'
#
loop_
_entity.id
_entity.type
_entity.pdbx_description
1 polymer ?
#
loop_
_entity_poly.entity_id
_entity_poly.type
_entity_poly.pdbx_seq_one_letter_code
_entity_poly.pdbx_strand_id
1 'polypeptide(L)'
;MLCWHHVVPEMNHNELVGWRNNRPDVAVVWLRNRDDYDRTAVRMNINKEIVEHFTGSSIEVWSKGKGAIEKAFYLVYLGDWTSYFLAELRNVDAIEIKVIDYLKAELAKI
;
A
#
# COMPACT_ATOMS: atom_id res chain seq x y z
N MET A 1 6.36 -8.39 -8.03
CA MET A 1 5.43 -8.38 -6.89
C MET A 1 4.29 -7.46 -7.27
N LEU A 2 3.02 -7.91 -7.23
CA LEU A 2 1.87 -7.18 -7.81
C LEU A 2 1.38 -6.03 -6.92
N CYS A 3 1.40 -6.23 -5.60
CA CYS A 3 1.24 -5.23 -4.54
C CYS A 3 1.61 -5.96 -3.23
N TRP A 4 2.26 -5.27 -2.28
CA TRP A 4 2.51 -5.80 -0.94
C TRP A 4 2.37 -4.67 0.08
N HIS A 5 2.01 -5.01 1.32
CA HIS A 5 1.84 -4.04 2.38
C HIS A 5 2.39 -4.57 3.70
N HIS A 6 2.87 -3.65 4.54
CA HIS A 6 3.30 -3.94 5.90
C HIS A 6 2.81 -2.86 6.86
N VAL A 7 2.78 -3.18 8.15
CA VAL A 7 2.29 -2.28 9.21
C VAL A 7 3.43 -1.97 10.17
N VAL A 8 3.65 -0.71 10.48
CA VAL A 8 4.61 -0.30 11.52
C VAL A 8 3.96 -0.51 12.89
N PRO A 9 4.62 -1.18 13.85
CA PRO A 9 6.07 -1.45 13.90
C PRO A 9 6.57 -2.78 13.34
N GLU A 10 5.68 -3.71 13.01
CA GLU A 10 6.05 -5.07 12.59
C GLU A 10 6.89 -5.09 11.29
N MET A 11 6.62 -4.14 10.38
CA MET A 11 7.42 -3.86 9.19
C MET A 11 8.93 -3.73 9.49
N ASN A 12 9.29 -3.18 10.66
CA ASN A 12 10.68 -2.96 11.03
C ASN A 12 11.47 -4.28 11.10
N HIS A 13 10.79 -5.38 11.42
CA HIS A 13 11.38 -6.72 11.46
C HIS A 13 11.27 -7.44 10.12
N ASN A 14 10.15 -7.28 9.43
CA ASN A 14 9.84 -8.08 8.25
C ASN A 14 10.38 -7.51 6.93
N GLU A 15 10.64 -6.21 6.86
CA GLU A 15 10.96 -5.55 5.59
C GLU A 15 12.17 -4.62 5.65
N LEU A 16 12.41 -3.92 6.77
CA LEU A 16 13.41 -2.84 6.81
C LEU A 16 14.82 -3.32 6.41
N VAL A 17 15.16 -4.57 6.77
CA VAL A 17 16.45 -5.18 6.38
C VAL A 17 16.57 -5.47 4.89
N GLY A 18 15.47 -5.51 4.13
CA GLY A 18 15.45 -5.73 2.68
C GLY A 18 15.79 -4.49 1.86
N TRP A 19 15.66 -3.29 2.44
CA TRP A 19 16.02 -2.02 1.83
C TRP A 19 17.55 -1.82 1.83
N ARG A 20 18.23 -2.51 0.90
CA ARG A 20 19.70 -2.51 0.76
C ARG A 20 20.20 -2.14 -0.63
N ASN A 21 19.37 -2.35 -1.66
CA ASN A 21 19.71 -2.12 -3.05
C ASN A 21 18.76 -1.07 -3.63
N ASN A 22 19.22 -0.29 -4.60
CA ASN A 22 18.37 0.66 -5.30
C ASN A 22 17.23 -0.07 -6.03
N ARG A 23 16.01 0.41 -5.81
CA ARG A 23 14.72 -0.03 -6.38
C ARG A 23 14.01 1.16 -7.04
N PRO A 24 14.55 1.72 -8.14
CA PRO A 24 13.89 2.80 -8.88
C PRO A 24 12.56 2.35 -9.52
N ASP A 25 12.35 1.04 -9.63
CA ASP A 25 11.14 0.39 -10.14
C ASP A 25 10.00 0.30 -9.11
N VAL A 26 10.27 0.63 -7.85
CA VAL A 26 9.32 0.56 -6.74
C VAL A 26 8.97 1.97 -6.30
N ALA A 27 7.68 2.20 -6.04
CA ALA A 27 7.17 3.38 -5.33
C ALA A 27 6.61 2.94 -3.97
N VAL A 28 6.92 3.70 -2.92
CA VAL A 28 6.44 3.46 -1.56
C VAL A 28 5.41 4.52 -1.18
N VAL A 29 4.25 4.06 -0.70
CA VAL A 29 3.17 4.93 -0.23
C VAL A 29 2.98 4.73 1.27
N TRP A 30 3.23 5.79 2.04
CA TRP A 30 3.04 5.82 3.48
C TRP A 30 1.64 6.32 3.79
N LEU A 31 0.79 5.46 4.36
CA LEU A 31 -0.54 5.84 4.84
C LEU A 31 -0.43 6.29 6.30
N ARG A 32 -0.81 7.54 6.60
CA ARG A 32 -0.53 8.21 7.88
C ARG A 32 -1.80 8.74 8.53
N ASN A 33 -1.87 8.68 9.86
CA ASN A 33 -2.85 9.46 10.64
C ASN A 33 -2.13 10.46 11.54
N ARG A 34 -2.75 11.61 11.78
CA ARG A 34 -2.20 12.65 12.69
C ARG A 34 -2.32 12.26 14.17
N ASP A 35 -3.18 11.30 14.46
CA ASP A 35 -3.45 10.72 15.79
C ASP A 35 -2.88 9.30 15.92
N ASP A 36 -1.97 8.89 15.02
CA ASP A 36 -1.16 7.70 15.26
C ASP A 36 -0.36 7.88 16.56
N TYR A 37 -0.14 6.78 17.29
CA TYR A 37 0.66 6.81 18.50
C TYR A 37 2.05 7.40 18.21
N ASP A 38 2.50 8.37 19.02
CA ASP A 38 3.73 9.15 18.75
C ASP A 38 4.94 8.28 18.42
N ARG A 39 5.11 7.16 19.15
CA ARG A 39 6.22 6.24 18.92
C ARG A 39 6.14 5.55 17.56
N THR A 40 4.94 5.25 17.09
CA THR A 40 4.71 4.68 15.74
C THR A 40 4.98 5.74 14.68
N ALA A 41 4.55 6.98 14.90
CA ALA A 41 4.81 8.08 13.97
C ALA A 41 6.31 8.36 13.80
N VAL A 42 7.09 8.33 14.90
CA VAL A 42 8.55 8.44 14.87
C VAL A 42 9.18 7.26 14.10
N ARG A 43 8.72 6.03 14.34
CA ARG A 43 9.22 4.85 13.61
C ARG A 43 8.95 4.95 12.11
N MET A 44 7.76 5.40 11.72
CA MET A 44 7.43 5.63 10.31
C MET A 44 8.35 6.68 9.67
N ASN A 45 8.67 7.78 10.36
CA ASN A 45 9.60 8.78 9.84
C ASN A 45 11.02 8.20 9.63
N ILE A 46 11.54 7.45 10.60
CA ILE A 46 12.87 6.81 10.48
C ILE A 46 12.87 5.78 9.34
N ASN A 47 11.83 4.95 9.22
CA ASN A 47 11.71 3.99 8.13
C ASN A 47 11.68 4.71 6.77
N LYS A 48 10.91 5.79 6.66
CA LYS A 48 10.81 6.60 5.44
C LYS A 48 12.17 7.15 5.03
N GLU A 49 12.93 7.75 5.95
CA GLU A 49 14.27 8.24 5.68
C GLU A 49 15.17 7.14 5.10
N ILE A 50 15.14 5.94 5.67
CA ILE A 50 15.93 4.80 5.17
C ILE A 50 15.48 4.41 3.76
N VAL A 51 14.18 4.20 3.56
CA VAL A 51 13.59 3.72 2.31
C VAL A 51 13.82 4.69 1.14
N GLU A 52 13.77 6.01 1.40
CA GLU A 52 13.97 7.06 0.39
C GLU A 52 15.32 7.05 -0.29
N HIS A 53 16.35 6.46 0.34
CA HIS A 53 17.65 6.29 -0.29
C HIS A 53 17.64 5.25 -1.42
N PHE A 54 16.66 4.36 -1.42
CA PHE A 54 16.65 3.20 -2.29
C PHE A 54 15.47 3.20 -3.28
N THR A 55 14.33 3.79 -2.97
CA THR A 55 13.14 3.80 -3.84
C THR A 55 13.18 4.91 -4.90
N GLY A 56 12.54 4.69 -6.05
CA GLY A 56 12.36 5.72 -7.08
C GLY A 56 11.31 6.78 -6.72
N SER A 57 10.39 6.48 -5.80
CA SER A 57 9.34 7.41 -5.37
C SER A 57 8.86 7.07 -3.97
N SER A 58 8.77 8.07 -3.09
CA SER A 58 8.24 7.95 -1.74
C SER A 58 7.16 9.01 -1.53
N ILE A 59 5.94 8.57 -1.20
CA ILE A 59 4.76 9.43 -1.14
C ILE A 59 4.09 9.26 0.23
N GLU A 60 3.76 10.37 0.89
CA GLU A 60 2.97 10.35 2.12
C GLU A 60 1.52 10.77 1.85
N VAL A 61 0.59 9.95 2.34
CA VAL A 61 -0.85 10.23 2.30
C VAL A 61 -1.34 10.34 3.74
N TRP A 62 -1.83 11.51 4.08
CA TRP A 62 -2.46 11.77 5.37
C TRP A 62 -3.97 11.59 5.27
N SER A 63 -4.53 10.79 6.18
CA SER A 63 -5.98 10.59 6.26
C SER A 63 -6.74 11.89 6.57
N LYS A 64 -8.00 11.96 6.12
CA LYS A 64 -8.92 13.05 6.44
C LYS A 64 -10.18 12.48 7.09
N GLY A 65 -10.69 13.20 8.09
CA GLY A 65 -11.87 12.78 8.86
C GLY A 65 -11.74 13.13 10.33
N LYS A 66 -12.86 13.18 11.04
CA LYS A 66 -12.92 13.48 12.48
C LYS A 66 -12.74 12.22 13.31
N GLY A 67 -13.38 11.12 12.92
CA GLY A 67 -13.31 9.83 13.60
C GLY A 67 -12.37 8.82 12.92
N ALA A 68 -12.03 7.75 13.64
CA ALA A 68 -11.20 6.67 13.11
C ALA A 68 -11.83 6.00 11.87
N ILE A 69 -13.15 5.81 11.87
CA ILE A 69 -13.88 5.23 10.73
C ILE A 69 -13.78 6.15 9.50
N GLU A 70 -14.03 7.45 9.66
CA GLU A 70 -13.93 8.41 8.55
C GLU A 70 -12.52 8.41 7.92
N LYS A 71 -11.48 8.41 8.76
CA LYS A 71 -10.08 8.37 8.32
C LYS A 71 -9.74 7.07 7.60
N ALA A 72 -10.23 5.93 8.10
CA ALA A 72 -10.06 4.65 7.44
C ALA A 72 -10.74 4.62 6.06
N PHE A 73 -12.02 5.05 6.00
CA PHE A 73 -12.75 5.13 4.74
C PHE A 73 -12.10 6.09 3.75
N TYR A 74 -11.53 7.20 4.19
CA TYR A 74 -10.79 8.11 3.32
C TYR A 74 -9.63 7.39 2.61
N LEU A 75 -8.82 6.62 3.35
CA LEU A 75 -7.68 5.90 2.78
C LEU A 75 -8.13 4.73 1.87
N VAL A 76 -9.21 4.03 2.25
CA VAL A 76 -9.83 2.98 1.40
C VAL A 76 -10.32 3.58 0.09
N TYR A 77 -11.12 4.65 0.15
CA TYR A 77 -11.64 5.32 -1.05
C TYR A 77 -10.52 5.82 -1.95
N LEU A 78 -9.45 6.37 -1.38
CA LEU A 78 -8.29 6.80 -2.16
C LEU A 78 -7.65 5.62 -2.90
N GLY A 79 -7.49 4.47 -2.23
CA GLY A 79 -6.98 3.25 -2.83
C GLY A 79 -7.87 2.71 -3.96
N ASP A 80 -9.18 2.71 -3.75
CA ASP A 80 -10.17 2.28 -4.74
C ASP A 80 -10.11 3.14 -6.00
N TRP A 81 -10.14 4.48 -5.85
CA TRP A 81 -10.02 5.40 -6.98
C TRP A 81 -8.67 5.30 -7.67
N THR A 82 -7.58 5.15 -6.91
CA THR A 82 -6.24 4.94 -7.48
C THR A 82 -6.20 3.69 -8.34
N SER A 83 -6.82 2.60 -7.88
CA SER A 83 -6.88 1.33 -8.61
C SER A 83 -7.71 1.45 -9.88
N TYR A 84 -8.85 2.13 -9.81
CA TYR A 84 -9.69 2.43 -10.98
C TYR A 84 -8.94 3.25 -12.03
N PHE A 85 -8.34 4.38 -11.64
CA PHE A 85 -7.59 5.21 -12.58
C PHE A 85 -6.36 4.50 -13.15
N LEU A 86 -5.69 3.65 -12.36
CA LEU A 86 -4.59 2.85 -12.85
C LEU A 86 -5.05 1.82 -13.90
N ALA A 87 -6.24 1.25 -13.74
CA ALA A 87 -6.84 0.36 -14.73
C ALA A 87 -7.16 1.12 -16.04
N GLU A 88 -7.76 2.31 -15.95
CA GLU A 88 -8.00 3.18 -17.11
C GLU A 88 -6.68 3.53 -17.85
N LEU A 89 -5.65 3.95 -17.11
CA LEU A 89 -4.34 4.29 -17.68
C LEU A 89 -3.66 3.09 -18.37
N ARG A 90 -3.94 1.87 -17.89
CA ARG A 90 -3.42 0.63 -18.45
C ARG A 90 -4.34 0.02 -19.50
N ASN A 91 -5.49 0.63 -19.77
CA ASN A 91 -6.53 0.13 -20.67
C ASN A 91 -6.96 -1.32 -20.34
N VAL A 92 -7.19 -1.58 -19.04
CA VAL A 92 -7.68 -2.86 -18.53
C VAL A 92 -9.00 -2.68 -17.77
N ASP A 93 -9.84 -3.71 -17.75
CA ASP A 93 -11.07 -3.71 -16.98
C ASP A 93 -10.76 -3.85 -15.47
N ALA A 94 -11.15 -2.84 -14.70
CA ALA A 94 -10.91 -2.77 -13.26
C ALA A 94 -11.70 -3.81 -12.45
N ILE A 95 -12.72 -4.43 -13.04
CA ILE A 95 -13.64 -5.37 -12.37
C ILE A 95 -13.39 -6.81 -12.86
N GLU A 96 -12.48 -7.02 -13.82
CA GLU A 96 -12.25 -8.36 -14.37
C GLU A 96 -11.75 -9.35 -13.32
N ILE A 97 -12.45 -10.49 -13.18
CA ILE A 97 -12.08 -11.58 -12.27
C ILE A 97 -11.98 -12.94 -12.98
N LYS A 98 -11.78 -12.98 -14.30
CA LYS A 98 -11.77 -14.22 -15.12
C LYS A 98 -10.83 -15.29 -14.59
N VAL A 99 -9.65 -14.90 -14.09
CA VAL A 99 -8.67 -15.83 -13.50
C VAL A 99 -9.24 -16.54 -12.26
N ILE A 100 -10.02 -15.82 -11.44
CA ILE A 100 -10.68 -16.37 -10.25
C ILE A 100 -11.85 -17.27 -10.65
N ASP A 101 -12.63 -16.87 -11.66
CA ASP A 101 -13.74 -17.69 -12.16
C ASP A 101 -13.23 -19.02 -12.72
N TYR A 102 -12.13 -18.99 -13.48
CA TYR A 102 -11.46 -20.20 -13.94
C TYR A 102 -11.00 -21.08 -12.77
N LEU A 103 -10.33 -20.51 -11.76
CA LEU A 103 -9.91 -21.26 -10.58
C LEU A 103 -11.09 -21.93 -9.87
N LYS A 104 -12.19 -21.20 -9.65
CA LYS A 104 -13.41 -21.74 -9.03
C LYS A 104 -14.01 -22.87 -9.85
N ALA A 105 -14.02 -22.73 -11.18
CA ALA A 105 -14.54 -23.74 -12.08
C ALA A 105 -13.70 -25.03 -12.07
N GLU A 106 -12.36 -24.94 -12.00
CA GLU A 106 -11.50 -26.13 -11.88
C GLU A 106 -11.65 -26.82 -10.52
N LEU A 107 -11.75 -26.05 -9.44
CA LEU A 107 -11.95 -26.61 -8.09
C LEU A 107 -13.29 -27.34 -7.96
N ALA A 108 -14.34 -26.90 -8.66
CA ALA A 108 -15.65 -27.54 -8.64
C ALA A 108 -15.69 -28.91 -9.37
N LYS A 109 -14.62 -29.30 -10.08
CA LYS A 109 -14.52 -30.61 -10.76
C LYS A 109 -13.93 -31.71 -9.87
N ILE A 110 -13.41 -31.36 -8.70
CA ILE A 110 -12.81 -32.27 -7.72
C ILE A 110 -13.86 -32.60 -6.66
#